data_AF-A0A1Q6M7T8-F1
#
_entry.id   AF-A0A1Q6M7T8-F1
#
_cell.length_a   1.000
_cell.length_b   1.000
_cell.length_c   1.000
_cell.angle_alpha   90.00
_cell.angle_beta   90.00
_cell.angle_gamma   90.00
#
_symmetry.space_group_name_H-M   'P 1'
#
loop_
_entity.id
_entity.type
_entity.pdbx_description
1 polymer ?
#
loop_
_entity_poly.entity_id
_entity_poly.type
_entity_poly.pdbx_seq_one_letter_code
_entity_poly.pdbx_strand_id
1 'polypeptide(L)'
;MSNKVVRNEIYEKLYSYIYKSNYRLNKTKEEILKEKTHKILFHGSKYGLDSVSISSSRNNCDFGNGFYLGENYNQALAFVCEKDNSFVYSFQYDLDNLKIKKFECNLEWMLAICYFRGSLKEYSSNIKIQNIISEVEKADVIIAPIADNKMFYIMSQFTDGDINADVALHSLSASNLGLQYIFKTEKALQKLIPIEKYYLSNLEKESCIKNLNERSYEIDTKLKLAKREFKNGLYIEEILK
;
A
#
# COMPACT_ATOMS: atom_id res chain seq x y z
N MET A 1 -18.08 -4.00 33.27
CA MET A 1 -17.37 -4.24 31.99
C MET A 1 -18.36 -4.10 30.85
N SER A 2 -18.06 -3.33 29.81
CA SER A 2 -19.04 -3.06 28.73
C SER A 2 -19.23 -4.28 27.81
N ASN A 3 -20.43 -4.46 27.25
CA ASN A 3 -20.77 -5.54 26.31
C ASN A 3 -19.80 -5.64 25.10
N LYS A 4 -19.12 -4.55 24.75
CA LYS A 4 -18.14 -4.49 23.65
C LYS A 4 -16.83 -5.19 24.01
N VAL A 5 -16.36 -5.08 25.25
CA VAL A 5 -15.13 -5.73 25.73
C VAL A 5 -15.31 -7.24 25.73
N VAL A 6 -16.41 -7.73 26.29
CA VAL A 6 -16.75 -9.16 26.33
C VAL A 6 -16.83 -9.75 24.92
N ARG A 7 -17.45 -9.01 23.98
CA ARG A 7 -17.54 -9.44 22.58
C ARG A 7 -16.18 -9.54 21.90
N ASN A 8 -15.28 -8.58 22.13
CA ASN A 8 -13.94 -8.60 21.56
C ASN A 8 -13.11 -9.77 22.11
N GLU A 9 -13.22 -10.10 23.40
CA GLU A 9 -12.55 -11.26 23.99
C GLU A 9 -13.03 -12.59 23.40
N ILE A 10 -14.33 -12.71 23.11
CA ILE A 10 -14.89 -13.90 22.45
C ILE A 10 -14.36 -14.02 21.03
N TYR A 11 -14.36 -12.92 20.26
CA TYR A 11 -13.81 -12.93 18.90
C TYR A 11 -12.32 -13.28 18.89
N GLU A 12 -11.53 -12.73 19.81
CA GLU A 12 -10.11 -13.04 19.92
C GLU A 12 -9.92 -14.55 20.14
N LYS A 13 -10.59 -15.12 21.14
CA LYS A 13 -10.49 -16.55 21.45
C LYS A 13 -10.88 -17.43 20.26
N LEU A 14 -11.99 -17.12 19.59
CA LEU A 14 -12.47 -17.89 18.45
C LEU A 14 -11.52 -17.79 17.24
N TYR A 15 -11.15 -16.58 16.82
CA TYR A 15 -10.30 -16.38 15.65
C TYR A 15 -8.88 -16.90 15.89
N SER A 16 -8.34 -16.74 17.10
CA SER A 16 -7.05 -17.33 17.46
C SER A 16 -7.10 -18.86 17.49
N TYR A 17 -8.19 -19.47 17.98
CA TYR A 17 -8.36 -20.92 17.89
C TYR A 17 -8.39 -21.42 16.44
N ILE A 18 -9.19 -20.77 15.58
CA ILE A 18 -9.29 -21.10 14.15
C ILE A 18 -7.92 -20.98 13.47
N TYR A 19 -7.21 -19.87 13.71
CA TYR A 19 -5.89 -19.62 13.11
C TYR A 19 -4.85 -20.65 13.59
N LYS A 20 -4.82 -20.97 14.88
CA LYS A 20 -3.93 -21.97 15.47
C LYS A 20 -4.18 -23.37 14.92
N SER A 21 -5.43 -23.68 14.58
CA SER A 21 -5.82 -24.91 13.89
C SER A 21 -5.53 -24.89 12.37
N ASN A 22 -4.70 -23.96 11.90
CA ASN A 22 -4.30 -23.78 10.50
C ASN A 22 -5.40 -23.35 9.51
N TYR A 23 -6.56 -22.92 10.01
CA TYR A 23 -7.60 -22.37 9.14
C TYR A 23 -7.39 -20.86 8.96
N ARG A 24 -7.24 -20.41 7.71
CA ARG A 24 -7.01 -19.00 7.34
C ARG A 24 -8.32 -18.31 6.97
N LEU A 25 -9.24 -18.22 7.94
CA LEU A 25 -10.62 -17.78 7.72
C LEU A 25 -10.75 -16.49 6.90
N ASN A 26 -10.02 -15.44 7.26
CA ASN A 26 -10.10 -14.15 6.57
C ASN A 26 -9.59 -14.22 5.13
N LYS A 27 -8.55 -15.03 4.88
CA LYS A 27 -8.03 -15.28 3.54
C LYS A 27 -9.04 -16.06 2.68
N THR A 28 -9.67 -17.09 3.25
CA THR A 28 -10.71 -17.87 2.57
C THR A 28 -11.94 -17.01 2.25
N LYS A 29 -12.31 -16.06 3.12
CA LYS A 29 -13.37 -15.09 2.82
C LYS A 29 -13.04 -14.22 1.61
N GLU A 30 -11.81 -13.73 1.50
CA GLU A 30 -11.34 -13.01 0.30
C GLU A 30 -11.55 -13.84 -0.96
N GLU A 31 -11.13 -15.12 -0.94
CA GLU A 31 -11.23 -16.02 -2.10
C GLU A 31 -12.68 -16.17 -2.56
N ILE A 32 -13.61 -16.45 -1.64
CA ILE A 32 -15.04 -16.58 -1.93
C ILE A 32 -15.64 -15.28 -2.51
N LEU A 33 -15.23 -14.11 -1.99
CA LEU A 33 -15.72 -12.83 -2.50
C LEU A 33 -15.20 -12.54 -3.92
N LYS A 34 -13.95 -12.90 -4.18
CA LYS A 34 -13.33 -12.74 -5.51
C LYS A 34 -13.98 -13.66 -6.55
N GLU A 35 -14.30 -14.90 -6.19
CA GLU A 35 -15.04 -15.81 -7.07
C GLU A 35 -16.41 -15.24 -7.49
N LYS A 36 -17.09 -14.53 -6.58
CA LYS A 36 -18.41 -13.95 -6.86
C LYS A 36 -18.38 -12.73 -7.77
N THR A 37 -17.39 -11.84 -7.62
CA THR A 37 -17.46 -10.51 -8.25
C THR A 37 -16.17 -10.04 -8.94
N HIS A 38 -15.02 -10.68 -8.70
CA HIS A 38 -13.65 -10.33 -9.16
C HIS A 38 -13.18 -8.88 -8.87
N LYS A 39 -14.07 -7.96 -8.48
CA LYS A 39 -13.83 -6.54 -8.24
C LYS A 39 -13.84 -6.24 -6.73
N ILE A 40 -12.91 -6.86 -6.00
CA ILE A 40 -12.79 -6.70 -4.54
C ILE A 40 -11.48 -5.99 -4.18
N LEU A 41 -11.56 -5.00 -3.30
CA LEU A 41 -10.43 -4.30 -2.69
C LEU A 41 -10.55 -4.29 -1.16
N PHE A 42 -9.43 -4.06 -0.48
CA PHE A 42 -9.34 -4.15 0.98
C PHE A 42 -8.71 -2.90 1.59
N HIS A 43 -9.30 -2.37 2.65
CA HIS A 43 -8.80 -1.22 3.39
C HIS A 43 -8.44 -1.61 4.82
N GLY A 44 -7.22 -1.32 5.24
CA GLY A 44 -6.81 -1.43 6.64
C GLY A 44 -7.03 -0.12 7.39
N SER A 45 -7.86 -0.13 8.44
CA SER A 45 -8.05 1.01 9.33
C SER A 45 -7.47 0.77 10.71
N LYS A 46 -6.74 1.75 11.22
CA LYS A 46 -6.12 1.74 12.55
C LYS A 46 -7.13 1.95 13.69
N TYR A 47 -8.25 2.62 13.40
CA TYR A 47 -9.20 3.06 14.43
C TYR A 47 -10.65 2.68 14.14
N GLY A 48 -10.89 1.93 13.07
CA GLY A 48 -12.23 1.68 12.55
C GLY A 48 -12.62 2.66 11.45
N LEU A 49 -13.75 2.40 10.80
CA LEU A 49 -14.24 3.17 9.68
C LEU A 49 -15.72 3.43 9.87
N ASP A 50 -16.09 4.70 10.05
CA ASP A 50 -17.50 5.12 10.13
C ASP A 50 -18.05 5.45 8.74
N SER A 51 -17.22 6.08 7.90
CA SER A 51 -17.51 6.39 6.49
C SER A 51 -16.22 6.43 5.67
N VAL A 52 -16.35 6.29 4.35
CA VAL A 52 -15.24 6.44 3.40
C VAL A 52 -15.05 7.93 3.10
N SER A 53 -13.79 8.40 3.09
CA SER A 53 -13.46 9.81 2.80
C SER A 53 -12.05 9.94 2.20
N ILE A 54 -11.88 10.93 1.30
CA ILE A 54 -10.59 11.32 0.73
C ILE A 54 -9.74 12.13 1.71
N SER A 55 -10.36 12.87 2.62
CA SER A 55 -9.68 13.83 3.51
C SER A 55 -9.17 13.22 4.81
N SER A 56 -9.51 11.97 5.10
CA SER A 56 -9.09 11.28 6.33
C SER A 56 -7.67 10.72 6.26
N SER A 57 -7.03 10.74 5.09
CA SER A 57 -5.62 10.34 4.93
C SER A 57 -4.66 11.45 5.39
N ARG A 58 -3.41 11.07 5.65
CA ARG A 58 -2.34 12.04 5.86
C ARG A 58 -1.96 12.69 4.53
N ASN A 59 -1.56 13.96 4.58
CA ASN A 59 -1.12 14.70 3.39
C ASN A 59 0.12 14.09 2.71
N ASN A 60 0.95 13.35 3.45
CA ASN A 60 2.19 12.73 2.97
C ASN A 60 2.05 11.21 2.71
N CYS A 61 0.89 10.76 2.22
CA CYS A 61 0.73 9.42 1.66
C CYS A 61 1.33 9.33 0.24
N ASP A 62 1.42 8.11 -0.31
CA ASP A 62 2.10 7.78 -1.59
C ASP A 62 1.67 8.68 -2.77
N PHE A 63 0.41 9.11 -2.80
CA PHE A 63 -0.14 9.98 -3.84
C PHE A 63 -1.00 11.10 -3.23
N GLY A 64 -0.61 11.60 -2.06
CA GLY A 64 -1.33 12.63 -1.31
C GLY A 64 -2.68 12.13 -0.76
N ASN A 65 -3.66 13.02 -0.67
CA ASN A 65 -4.96 12.66 -0.11
C ASN A 65 -5.79 11.75 -1.04
N GLY A 66 -6.50 10.81 -0.42
CA GLY A 66 -7.26 9.75 -1.09
C GLY A 66 -7.67 8.63 -0.14
N PHE A 67 -8.57 7.76 -0.61
CA PHE A 67 -8.92 6.54 0.08
C PHE A 67 -8.13 5.35 -0.50
N TYR A 68 -7.24 4.80 0.33
CA TYR A 68 -6.26 3.79 -0.07
C TYR A 68 -6.77 2.38 0.23
N LEU A 69 -6.73 1.52 -0.79
CA LEU A 69 -7.04 0.10 -0.69
C LEU A 69 -5.94 -0.76 -1.34
N GLY A 70 -5.79 -2.00 -0.87
CA GLY A 70 -5.01 -3.05 -1.54
C GLY A 70 -5.91 -3.99 -2.35
N GLU A 71 -5.34 -4.65 -3.36
CA GLU A 71 -5.99 -5.70 -4.13
C GLU A 71 -6.22 -7.01 -3.35
N ASN A 72 -5.59 -7.20 -2.18
CA ASN A 72 -5.79 -8.39 -1.37
C ASN A 72 -5.84 -8.11 0.14
N TYR A 73 -6.40 -9.06 0.88
CA TYR A 73 -6.59 -8.97 2.33
C TYR A 73 -5.26 -8.79 3.07
N ASN A 74 -4.23 -9.54 2.66
CA ASN A 74 -2.93 -9.53 3.33
C ASN A 74 -2.23 -8.16 3.24
N GLN A 75 -2.41 -7.41 2.14
CA GLN A 75 -1.89 -6.04 2.04
C GLN A 75 -2.56 -5.11 3.05
N ALA A 76 -3.89 -5.19 3.18
CA ALA A 76 -4.62 -4.38 4.16
C ALA A 76 -4.26 -4.77 5.60
N LEU A 77 -4.08 -6.06 5.88
CA LEU A 77 -3.59 -6.57 7.15
C LEU A 77 -2.18 -6.05 7.45
N ALA A 78 -1.25 -6.16 6.49
CA ALA A 78 0.13 -5.70 6.65
C ALA A 78 0.20 -4.21 7.06
N PHE A 79 -0.69 -3.38 6.53
CA PHE A 79 -0.75 -1.96 6.88
C PHE A 79 -1.14 -1.69 8.36
N VAL A 80 -1.86 -2.61 9.01
CA VAL A 80 -2.44 -2.39 10.35
C VAL A 80 -2.10 -3.46 11.39
N CYS A 81 -1.28 -4.44 11.04
CA CYS A 81 -0.95 -5.58 11.90
C CYS A 81 -0.24 -5.17 13.20
N GLU A 82 0.57 -4.11 13.19
CA GLU A 82 1.24 -3.56 14.38
C GLU A 82 0.35 -2.65 15.25
N LYS A 83 -0.94 -2.50 14.89
CA LYS A 83 -1.86 -1.62 15.61
C LYS A 83 -2.90 -2.40 16.41
N ASP A 84 -3.03 -2.02 17.67
CA ASP A 84 -4.12 -2.47 18.52
C ASP A 84 -5.45 -1.95 18.01
N ASN A 85 -6.52 -2.74 18.18
CA ASN A 85 -7.88 -2.37 17.75
C ASN A 85 -8.02 -1.96 16.27
N SER A 86 -7.14 -2.45 15.41
CA SER A 86 -7.24 -2.28 13.96
C SER A 86 -8.21 -3.25 13.30
N PHE A 87 -8.67 -2.89 12.10
CA PHE A 87 -9.65 -3.65 11.33
C PHE A 87 -9.31 -3.63 9.84
N VAL A 88 -9.73 -4.68 9.14
CA VAL A 88 -9.75 -4.69 7.67
C VAL A 88 -11.20 -4.65 7.19
N TYR A 89 -11.45 -3.97 6.09
CA TYR A 89 -12.74 -3.87 5.42
C TYR A 89 -12.58 -4.26 3.97
N SER A 90 -13.55 -4.98 3.40
CA SER A 90 -13.62 -5.27 1.97
C SER A 90 -14.66 -4.40 1.29
N PHE A 91 -14.38 -4.03 0.05
CA PHE A 91 -15.23 -3.23 -0.80
C PHE A 91 -15.35 -3.88 -2.17
N GLN A 92 -16.57 -3.89 -2.71
CA GLN A 92 -16.76 -4.04 -4.14
C GLN A 92 -16.47 -2.69 -4.78
N TYR A 93 -15.82 -2.69 -5.94
CA TYR A 93 -15.55 -1.47 -6.68
C TYR A 93 -16.05 -1.55 -8.11
N ASP A 94 -16.19 -0.38 -8.72
CA ASP A 94 -16.43 -0.21 -10.14
C ASP A 94 -15.57 0.96 -10.67
N LEU A 95 -14.90 0.76 -11.80
CA LEU A 95 -14.02 1.78 -12.41
C LEU A 95 -14.63 2.39 -13.67
N ASP A 96 -15.83 1.98 -14.05
CA ASP A 96 -16.48 2.45 -15.26
C ASP A 96 -16.69 3.97 -15.21
N ASN A 97 -16.31 4.64 -16.30
CA ASN A 97 -16.36 6.09 -16.47
C ASN A 97 -15.49 6.89 -15.48
N LEU A 98 -14.44 6.30 -14.90
CA LEU A 98 -13.44 7.00 -14.10
C LEU A 98 -12.15 7.24 -14.89
N LYS A 99 -11.49 8.39 -14.64
CA LYS A 99 -10.15 8.64 -15.16
C LYS A 99 -9.12 7.91 -14.29
N ILE A 100 -8.43 6.93 -14.88
CA ILE A 100 -7.46 6.09 -14.18
C ILE A 100 -6.04 6.47 -14.58
N LYS A 101 -5.16 6.72 -13.60
CA LYS A 101 -3.71 6.73 -13.80
C LYS A 101 -3.13 5.44 -13.25
N LYS A 102 -2.57 4.61 -14.12
CA LYS A 102 -1.85 3.38 -13.73
C LYS A 102 -0.35 3.63 -13.75
N PHE A 103 0.32 3.19 -12.70
CA PHE A 103 1.78 3.16 -12.59
C PHE A 103 2.29 1.73 -12.65
N GLU A 104 3.47 1.56 -13.23
CA GLU A 104 4.28 0.35 -13.14
C GLU A 104 5.45 0.58 -12.18
N CYS A 105 6.18 -0.46 -11.81
CA CYS A 105 7.38 -0.33 -10.97
C CYS A 105 8.56 0.22 -11.80
N ASN A 106 8.48 1.51 -12.14
CA ASN A 106 9.43 2.22 -12.99
C ASN A 106 9.86 3.57 -12.38
N LEU A 107 10.71 4.30 -13.10
CA LEU A 107 11.24 5.59 -12.65
C LEU A 107 10.13 6.63 -12.43
N GLU A 108 9.11 6.66 -13.29
CA GLU A 108 7.99 7.61 -13.17
C GLU A 108 7.24 7.43 -11.85
N TRP A 109 6.91 6.18 -11.51
CA TRP A 109 6.29 5.84 -10.24
C TRP A 109 7.18 6.19 -9.05
N MET A 110 8.46 5.83 -9.11
CA MET A 110 9.41 6.13 -8.03
C MET A 110 9.49 7.65 -7.77
N LEU A 111 9.58 8.46 -8.83
CA LEU A 111 9.59 9.92 -8.73
C LEU A 111 8.27 10.46 -8.16
N ALA A 112 7.12 9.91 -8.58
CA ALA A 112 5.83 10.30 -8.01
C ALA A 112 5.79 10.09 -6.48
N ILE A 113 6.18 8.89 -6.02
CA ILE A 113 6.22 8.55 -4.59
C ILE A 113 7.16 9.51 -3.84
N CYS A 114 8.38 9.71 -4.33
CA CYS A 114 9.35 10.58 -3.67
C CYS A 114 8.84 12.03 -3.58
N TYR A 115 8.10 12.51 -4.59
CA TYR A 115 7.48 13.84 -4.53
C TYR A 115 6.41 13.92 -3.43
N PHE A 116 5.40 13.06 -3.44
CA PHE A 116 4.29 13.12 -2.47
C PHE A 116 4.72 12.79 -1.04
N ARG A 117 5.76 11.97 -0.87
CA ARG A 117 6.39 11.71 0.44
C ARG A 117 7.35 12.82 0.88
N GLY A 118 7.70 13.75 -0.01
CA GLY A 118 8.44 14.98 0.31
C GLY A 118 9.96 14.86 0.25
N SER A 119 10.52 13.86 -0.42
CA SER A 119 11.97 13.69 -0.60
C SER A 119 12.51 14.33 -1.90
N LEU A 120 11.65 14.84 -2.80
CA LEU A 120 12.06 15.53 -4.04
C LEU A 120 11.92 17.07 -3.99
N LYS A 121 12.11 17.71 -2.84
CA LYS A 121 11.82 19.15 -2.69
C LYS A 121 12.59 20.04 -3.66
N GLU A 122 13.88 19.78 -3.84
CA GLU A 122 14.77 20.58 -4.70
C GLU A 122 14.38 20.51 -6.18
N TYR A 123 13.80 19.38 -6.61
CA TYR A 123 13.35 19.13 -7.98
C TYR A 123 11.86 19.37 -8.18
N SER A 124 11.16 19.94 -7.18
CA SER A 124 9.71 20.10 -7.22
C SER A 124 9.24 20.93 -8.41
N SER A 125 10.00 21.95 -8.85
CA SER A 125 9.69 22.79 -10.00
C SER A 125 10.10 22.19 -11.36
N ASN A 126 10.77 21.03 -11.39
CA ASN A 126 11.19 20.40 -12.64
C ASN A 126 9.95 20.00 -13.48
N ILE A 127 9.99 20.28 -14.78
CA ILE A 127 8.86 20.05 -15.70
C ILE A 127 8.42 18.57 -15.75
N LYS A 128 9.35 17.63 -15.65
CA LYS A 128 9.03 16.19 -15.63
C LYS A 128 8.21 15.85 -14.37
N ILE A 129 8.62 16.39 -13.23
CA ILE A 129 7.93 16.19 -11.94
C ILE A 129 6.53 16.83 -11.98
N GLN A 130 6.43 18.07 -12.46
CA GLN A 130 5.14 18.78 -12.61
C GLN A 130 4.16 18.05 -13.53
N ASN A 131 4.63 17.45 -14.61
CA ASN A 131 3.79 16.65 -15.50
C ASN A 131 3.23 15.40 -14.78
N ILE A 132 4.08 14.67 -14.05
CA ILE A 132 3.67 13.50 -13.26
C ILE A 132 2.60 13.88 -12.22
N ILE A 133 2.84 14.97 -11.49
CA ILE A 133 1.90 15.47 -10.47
C ILE A 133 0.56 15.84 -11.11
N SER A 134 0.58 16.55 -12.23
CA SER A 134 -0.63 16.94 -12.94
C SER A 134 -1.47 15.74 -13.37
N GLU A 135 -0.85 14.63 -13.79
CA GLU A 135 -1.57 13.40 -14.12
C GLU A 135 -2.19 12.74 -12.90
N VAL A 136 -1.47 12.73 -11.77
CA VAL A 136 -1.96 12.23 -10.47
C VAL A 136 -3.14 13.05 -9.97
N GLU A 137 -3.07 14.38 -10.04
CA GLU A 137 -4.13 15.28 -9.57
C GLU A 137 -5.39 15.23 -10.44
N LYS A 138 -5.23 14.99 -11.75
CA LYS A 138 -6.36 14.87 -12.68
C LYS A 138 -7.02 13.48 -12.66
N ALA A 139 -6.47 12.50 -11.92
CA ALA A 139 -7.01 11.15 -11.88
C ALA A 139 -8.13 11.01 -10.83
N ASP A 140 -9.19 10.28 -11.18
CA ASP A 140 -10.22 9.83 -10.24
C ASP A 140 -9.68 8.69 -9.36
N VAL A 141 -8.93 7.77 -9.98
CA VAL A 141 -8.32 6.60 -9.33
C VAL A 141 -6.87 6.45 -9.79
N ILE A 142 -5.99 6.15 -8.84
CA ILE A 142 -4.62 5.72 -9.13
C ILE A 142 -4.48 4.24 -8.82
N ILE A 143 -3.84 3.50 -9.72
CA ILE A 143 -3.49 2.10 -9.52
C ILE A 143 -1.97 2.01 -9.60
N ALA A 144 -1.30 1.62 -8.52
CA ALA A 144 0.16 1.68 -8.44
C ALA A 144 0.74 0.54 -7.61
N PRO A 145 2.02 0.17 -7.80
CA PRO A 145 2.74 -0.69 -6.86
C PRO A 145 2.69 -0.13 -5.42
N ILE A 146 2.60 -1.02 -4.44
CA ILE A 146 2.70 -0.66 -3.02
C ILE A 146 4.16 -0.37 -2.66
N ALA A 147 4.40 0.71 -1.90
CA ALA A 147 5.67 0.99 -1.26
C ALA A 147 5.60 0.77 0.25
N ASP A 148 6.48 -0.07 0.79
CA ASP A 148 6.62 -0.29 2.23
C ASP A 148 7.75 0.56 2.85
N ASN A 149 7.96 0.41 4.17
CA ASN A 149 8.98 1.15 4.90
C ASN A 149 10.40 0.93 4.36
N LYS A 150 10.72 -0.30 3.92
CA LYS A 150 12.05 -0.61 3.39
C LYS A 150 12.24 0.00 1.99
N MET A 151 11.18 0.08 1.21
CA MET A 151 11.18 0.75 -0.09
C MET A 151 11.40 2.26 0.04
N PHE A 152 10.82 2.92 1.05
CA PHE A 152 11.11 4.34 1.31
C PHE A 152 12.58 4.60 1.65
N TYR A 153 13.25 3.66 2.34
CA TYR A 153 14.69 3.75 2.61
C TYR A 153 15.57 3.60 1.35
N ILE A 154 15.12 2.82 0.37
CA ILE A 154 15.80 2.73 -0.93
C ILE A 154 15.59 4.02 -1.72
N MET A 155 14.34 4.50 -1.75
CA MET A 155 13.97 5.74 -2.42
C MET A 155 14.71 6.96 -1.84
N SER A 156 14.92 7.03 -0.52
CA SER A 156 15.68 8.11 0.09
C SER A 156 17.14 8.10 -0.36
N GLN A 157 17.81 6.94 -0.38
CA GLN A 157 19.16 6.83 -0.92
C GLN A 157 19.25 7.26 -2.39
N PHE A 158 18.21 7.00 -3.19
CA PHE A 158 18.16 7.48 -4.57
C PHE A 158 18.03 9.01 -4.63
N THR A 159 17.14 9.59 -3.82
CA THR A 159 16.94 11.05 -3.80
C THR A 159 18.13 11.81 -3.21
N ASP A 160 18.87 11.18 -2.29
CA ASP A 160 20.07 11.75 -1.66
C ASP A 160 21.32 11.61 -2.56
N GLY A 161 21.20 10.95 -3.72
CA GLY A 161 22.31 10.74 -4.66
C GLY A 161 23.26 9.59 -4.29
N ASP A 162 22.93 8.79 -3.27
CA ASP A 162 23.76 7.66 -2.83
C ASP A 162 23.73 6.46 -3.79
N ILE A 163 22.61 6.27 -4.50
CA ILE A 163 22.42 5.19 -5.47
C ILE A 163 21.82 5.73 -6.77
N ASN A 164 22.19 5.09 -7.88
CA ASN A 164 21.58 5.38 -9.19
C ASN A 164 20.19 4.73 -9.33
N ALA A 165 19.46 5.15 -10.37
CA ALA A 165 18.10 4.69 -10.64
C ALA A 165 18.00 3.17 -10.88
N ASP A 166 18.99 2.57 -11.53
CA ASP A 166 18.97 1.12 -11.82
C ASP A 166 19.05 0.32 -10.53
N VAL A 167 19.98 0.67 -9.63
CA VAL A 167 20.10 0.05 -8.30
C VAL A 167 18.77 0.17 -7.55
N ALA A 168 18.17 1.36 -7.55
CA ALA A 168 16.91 1.61 -6.87
C ALA A 168 15.78 0.72 -7.44
N LEU A 169 15.53 0.77 -8.74
CA LEU A 169 14.44 0.04 -9.40
C LEU A 169 14.61 -1.48 -9.30
N HIS A 170 15.83 -1.98 -9.49
CA HIS A 170 16.10 -3.41 -9.29
C HIS A 170 15.86 -3.83 -7.85
N SER A 171 16.20 -3.00 -6.87
CA SER A 171 15.91 -3.29 -5.46
C SER A 171 14.40 -3.27 -5.16
N LEU A 172 13.67 -2.29 -5.69
CA LEU A 172 12.23 -2.13 -5.49
C LEU A 172 11.40 -3.27 -6.13
N SER A 173 11.85 -3.81 -7.26
CA SER A 173 11.20 -4.95 -7.93
C SER A 173 11.21 -6.26 -7.13
N ALA A 174 12.03 -6.39 -6.08
CA ALA A 174 11.94 -7.55 -5.18
C ALA A 174 10.64 -7.58 -4.37
N SER A 175 10.02 -6.42 -4.19
CA SER A 175 8.94 -6.30 -3.23
C SER A 175 7.73 -7.14 -3.64
N ASN A 176 7.31 -7.23 -4.90
CA ASN A 176 6.09 -8.00 -5.28
C ASN A 176 4.92 -7.82 -4.29
N LEU A 177 4.75 -6.61 -3.74
CA LEU A 177 3.69 -6.31 -2.76
C LEU A 177 2.32 -6.30 -3.38
N GLY A 178 2.25 -6.30 -4.71
CA GLY A 178 1.03 -6.10 -5.46
C GLY A 178 0.67 -4.62 -5.60
N LEU A 179 -0.58 -4.37 -5.98
CA LEU A 179 -1.09 -3.06 -6.32
C LEU A 179 -1.96 -2.45 -5.21
N GLN A 180 -1.83 -1.14 -5.05
CA GLN A 180 -2.75 -0.27 -4.32
C GLN A 180 -3.65 0.49 -5.29
N TYR A 181 -4.83 0.79 -4.80
CA TYR A 181 -5.86 1.58 -5.45
C TYR A 181 -6.14 2.79 -4.58
N ILE A 182 -6.01 3.99 -5.14
CA ILE A 182 -6.21 5.25 -4.45
C ILE A 182 -7.36 5.98 -5.12
N PHE A 183 -8.49 6.06 -4.42
CA PHE A 183 -9.66 6.79 -4.88
C PHE A 183 -9.55 8.24 -4.44
N LYS A 184 -9.51 9.17 -5.39
CA LYS A 184 -9.13 10.58 -5.16
C LYS A 184 -10.27 11.58 -5.29
N THR A 185 -11.40 11.18 -5.87
CA THR A 185 -12.55 12.06 -6.09
C THR A 185 -13.83 11.46 -5.49
N GLU A 186 -14.77 12.32 -5.10
CA GLU A 186 -16.06 11.88 -4.54
C GLU A 186 -16.82 10.97 -5.50
N LYS A 187 -16.75 11.27 -6.80
CA LYS A 187 -17.29 10.43 -7.87
C LYS A 187 -16.69 9.02 -7.84
N ALA A 188 -15.39 8.89 -7.59
CA ALA A 188 -14.74 7.59 -7.46
C ALA A 188 -15.19 6.88 -6.17
N LEU A 189 -15.28 7.60 -5.04
CA LEU A 189 -15.73 7.00 -3.77
C LEU A 189 -17.15 6.43 -3.84
N GLN A 190 -18.05 7.06 -4.59
CA GLN A 190 -19.41 6.55 -4.83
C GLN A 190 -19.44 5.19 -5.54
N LYS A 191 -18.34 4.77 -6.16
CA LYS A 191 -18.19 3.46 -6.78
C LYS A 191 -17.69 2.38 -5.82
N LEU A 192 -17.46 2.70 -4.55
CA LEU A 192 -17.08 1.74 -3.51
C LEU A 192 -18.30 1.32 -2.70
N ILE A 193 -18.58 0.01 -2.68
CA ILE A 193 -19.66 -0.57 -1.89
C ILE A 193 -19.03 -1.40 -0.76
N PRO A 194 -19.18 -1.01 0.52
CA PRO A 194 -18.69 -1.80 1.64
C PRO A 194 -19.37 -3.18 1.68
N ILE A 195 -18.59 -4.24 1.91
CA ILE A 195 -19.09 -5.61 1.97
C ILE A 195 -19.00 -6.15 3.40
N GLU A 196 -17.78 -6.27 3.91
CA GLU A 196 -17.53 -6.99 5.15
C GLU A 196 -16.40 -6.35 5.96
N LYS A 197 -16.57 -6.37 7.28
CA LYS A 197 -15.56 -6.04 8.28
C LYS A 197 -14.91 -7.33 8.81
N TYR A 198 -13.59 -7.37 8.80
CA TYR A 198 -12.79 -8.51 9.23
C TYR A 198 -12.27 -8.28 10.65
N TYR A 199 -12.39 -9.30 11.48
CA TYR A 199 -11.73 -9.34 12.78
C TYR A 199 -10.32 -9.89 12.61
N LEU A 200 -9.33 -9.23 13.22
CA LEU A 200 -7.92 -9.58 13.12
C LEU A 200 -7.46 -10.12 14.48
N SER A 201 -7.19 -11.41 14.57
CA SER A 201 -6.67 -11.96 15.83
C SER A 201 -5.21 -11.59 16.05
N ASN A 202 -4.78 -11.63 17.31
CA ASN A 202 -3.38 -11.34 17.65
C ASN A 202 -2.43 -12.33 16.96
N LEU A 203 -2.77 -13.62 16.92
CA LEU A 203 -1.95 -14.63 16.24
C LEU A 203 -1.81 -14.38 14.73
N GLU A 204 -2.88 -13.93 14.08
CA GLU A 204 -2.83 -13.60 12.65
C GLU A 204 -1.95 -12.36 12.40
N LYS A 205 -2.04 -11.34 13.26
CA LYS A 205 -1.19 -10.15 13.20
C LYS A 205 0.28 -10.48 13.43
N GLU A 206 0.60 -11.27 14.46
CA GLU A 206 1.97 -11.71 14.76
C GLU A 206 2.58 -12.46 13.58
N SER A 207 1.81 -13.37 12.96
CA SER A 207 2.24 -14.08 11.76
C SER A 207 2.50 -13.13 10.58
N CYS A 208 1.67 -12.09 10.42
CA CYS A 208 1.88 -11.07 9.38
C CYS A 208 3.17 -10.28 9.63
N ILE A 209 3.41 -9.84 10.87
CA ILE A 209 4.62 -9.09 11.25
C ILE A 209 5.88 -9.92 10.97
N LYS A 210 5.86 -11.21 11.31
CA LYS A 210 6.98 -12.13 11.02
C LYS A 210 7.30 -12.18 9.53
N ASN A 211 6.28 -12.34 8.68
CA ASN A 211 6.46 -12.39 7.22
C ASN A 211 7.02 -11.07 6.66
N LEU A 212 6.57 -9.92 7.19
CA LEU A 212 7.10 -8.60 6.79
C LEU A 212 8.58 -8.45 7.15
N ASN A 213 8.99 -8.95 8.32
CA ASN A 213 10.39 -8.92 8.74
C ASN A 213 11.28 -9.80 7.87
N GLU A 214 10.85 -11.04 7.58
CA GLU A 214 11.59 -11.96 6.70
C GLU A 214 11.85 -11.32 5.32
N ARG A 215 10.82 -10.68 4.78
CA ARG A 215 10.88 -10.01 3.49
C ARG A 215 11.77 -8.76 3.47
N SER A 216 11.86 -8.04 4.58
CA SER A 216 12.80 -6.91 4.71
C SER A 216 14.24 -7.35 4.47
N TYR A 217 14.62 -8.56 4.91
CA TYR A 217 15.95 -9.14 4.65
C TYR A 217 16.17 -9.48 3.17
N GLU A 218 15.14 -9.94 2.45
CA GLU A 218 15.24 -10.22 1.01
C GLU A 218 15.50 -8.93 0.22
N ILE A 219 14.76 -7.87 0.53
CA ILE A 219 14.94 -6.55 -0.09
C ILE A 219 16.34 -6.00 0.21
N ASP A 220 16.81 -6.13 1.46
CA ASP A 220 18.16 -5.72 1.85
C ASP A 220 19.26 -6.49 1.10
N THR A 221 19.08 -7.79 0.95
CA THR A 221 19.98 -8.65 0.18
C THR A 221 20.02 -8.22 -1.28
N LYS A 222 18.87 -7.97 -1.90
CA LYS A 222 18.81 -7.52 -3.29
C LYS A 222 19.46 -6.14 -3.48
N LEU A 223 19.26 -5.21 -2.54
CA LEU A 223 19.92 -3.90 -2.57
C LEU A 223 21.45 -4.03 -2.57
N LYS A 224 22.00 -4.87 -1.69
CA LYS A 224 23.45 -5.12 -1.61
C LYS A 224 24.00 -5.71 -2.91
N LEU A 225 23.28 -6.63 -3.54
CA LEU A 225 23.68 -7.21 -4.83
C LEU A 225 23.53 -6.21 -5.98
N ALA A 226 22.44 -5.46 -6.02
CA ALA A 226 22.18 -4.45 -7.05
C ALA A 226 23.28 -3.37 -7.08
N LYS A 227 23.75 -2.90 -5.90
CA LYS A 227 24.88 -1.96 -5.81
C LYS A 227 26.17 -2.48 -6.46
N ARG A 228 26.37 -3.81 -6.49
CA ARG A 228 27.56 -4.43 -7.10
C ARG A 228 27.42 -4.59 -8.60
N GLU A 229 26.21 -4.91 -9.06
CA GLU A 229 25.92 -5.22 -10.45
C GLU A 229 25.70 -3.95 -11.30
N PHE A 230 24.93 -2.98 -10.79
CA PHE A 230 24.46 -1.82 -11.57
C PHE A 230 25.27 -0.56 -11.23
N LYS A 231 26.35 -0.32 -11.99
CA LYS A 231 27.27 0.81 -11.77
C LYS A 231 27.09 1.99 -12.72
N ASN A 232 26.42 1.77 -13.85
CA ASN A 232 26.35 2.74 -14.96
C ASN A 232 25.01 3.45 -15.07
N GLY A 233 24.11 3.27 -14.09
CA GLY A 233 22.82 3.94 -14.07
C GLY A 233 22.97 5.43 -13.78
N LEU A 234 21.96 6.21 -14.19
CA LEU A 234 21.93 7.65 -13.93
C LEU A 234 21.53 7.97 -12.49
N TYR A 235 22.16 8.98 -11.92
CA TYR A 235 21.78 9.57 -10.64
C TYR A 235 20.64 10.57 -10.81
N ILE A 236 19.96 10.88 -9.70
CA ILE A 236 18.83 11.82 -9.70
C ILE A 236 19.17 13.16 -10.35
N GLU A 237 20.36 13.70 -10.06
CA GLU A 237 20.83 14.98 -10.59
C GLU A 237 20.97 14.94 -12.10
N GLU A 238 21.32 13.79 -12.67
CA GLU A 238 21.47 13.58 -14.11
C GLU A 238 20.12 13.40 -14.80
N ILE A 239 19.16 12.77 -14.12
CA ILE A 239 17.81 12.53 -14.61
C ILE A 239 17.00 13.84 -14.66
N LEU A 240 17.19 14.70 -13.66
CA LEU A 240 16.41 15.92 -13.43
C LEU A 240 17.18 17.22 -13.72
N LYS A 241 18.25 17.14 -14.52
CA LYS A 241 18.89 18.32 -15.14
C LYS A 241 17.89 19.18 -15.91
#